data_AF-A0A9P6IAV3-F1
#
_entry.id   AF-A0A9P6IAV3-F1
#
_cell.length_a   1.000
_cell.length_b   1.000
_cell.length_c   1.000
_cell.angle_alpha   90.00
_cell.angle_beta   90.00
_cell.angle_gamma   90.00
#
_symmetry.space_group_name_H-M   'P 1'
#
loop_
_entity.id
_entity.type
_entity.pdbx_description
1 polymer ?
#
loop_
_entity_poly.entity_id
_entity_poly.type
_entity_poly.pdbx_seq_one_letter_code
_entity_poly.pdbx_strand_id
1 'polypeptide(L)'
;MATPEDKARDAGPPKVIAVGMLRTGTTSVRRALEELGFQHVYDGLDSRTKPSHWVFFEKAAAATWPEINAVGQSPRPKPFTREDWDELFGVYDALTDLVCFFALELADAYPDAKIILTERDYDKWFPSFDSQVMQAVFGPGRLLLFKAIAVIIGNRAGFAMEKLFRGLYGGAYSLDEMHRLSPEMYRRHSERIKAHIAPERLLVYRVGRDGWKPLCDFLGKEVPEGKEFPFANDRESHEKSNAAIQPIVNTCEVTSELPTMQSGISASEELVSQFNTLLSTDDHFGLLVTIDSETLKPVQFLSKSSSSFDDNISALQPHLKPNEALYALLRRYDTAPHLTAITYIPDSAKVRQKMLFASTRLTLVRKLGSEHFRESIFSTTPEELSAQGFAKHDAHTELEAPLTEEERSLGAVKQAEAEASTGTGSREIHLSKTLAMPIAEDALAAMKELNEGRVLVMLKINPDKESVELVPSSESPSSISELTQTISATEPRFTLYRFTHTHNGAESSPLLFIYTCPVTPGNKAIKNRMLYPLMKRAVLEIATGEAGLTLDKKLEVEEPSEVTEESVLSELHPKVTARAGFSRPKRPGR
;
A
#
# COMPACT_ATOMS: atom_id res chain seq x y z
N MET A 1 -7.63 -0.80 -22.55
CA MET A 1 -7.85 -0.67 -24.01
C MET A 1 -8.80 0.48 -24.27
N ALA A 2 -8.48 1.31 -25.26
CA ALA A 2 -9.36 2.35 -25.79
C ALA A 2 -10.72 1.74 -26.17
N THR A 3 -11.82 2.43 -25.84
CA THR A 3 -13.17 1.98 -26.18
C THR A 3 -13.37 1.97 -27.71
N PRO A 4 -14.34 1.22 -28.26
CA PRO A 4 -14.66 1.30 -29.69
C PRO A 4 -14.95 2.73 -30.16
N GLU A 5 -15.54 3.56 -29.29
CA GLU A 5 -15.80 4.98 -29.53
C GLU A 5 -14.52 5.83 -29.54
N ASP A 6 -13.53 5.48 -28.72
CA ASP A 6 -12.22 6.13 -28.71
C ASP A 6 -11.42 5.75 -29.97
N LYS A 7 -11.45 4.47 -30.39
CA LYS A 7 -10.77 3.97 -31.60
C LYS A 7 -11.32 4.54 -32.91
N ALA A 8 -12.59 4.96 -32.94
CA ALA A 8 -13.21 5.53 -34.13
C ALA A 8 -12.78 6.97 -34.46
N ARG A 9 -11.98 7.62 -33.60
CA ARG A 9 -11.67 9.06 -33.68
C ARG A 9 -10.33 9.39 -34.37
N ASP A 10 -9.45 8.39 -34.55
CA ASP A 10 -8.16 8.45 -35.27
C ASP A 10 -7.41 9.79 -35.17
N ALA A 11 -7.01 10.18 -33.95
CA ALA A 11 -6.25 11.40 -33.68
C ALA A 11 -4.77 11.33 -34.12
N GLY A 12 -4.31 10.13 -34.52
CA GLY A 12 -2.90 9.78 -34.64
C GLY A 12 -2.22 9.59 -33.27
N PRO A 13 -0.94 9.17 -33.27
CA PRO A 13 -0.20 8.92 -32.03
C PRO A 13 -0.02 10.21 -31.20
N PRO A 14 0.21 10.09 -29.89
CA PRO A 14 0.48 11.22 -29.00
C PRO A 14 1.57 12.15 -29.54
N LYS A 15 1.24 13.45 -29.64
CA LYS A 15 2.16 14.51 -30.05
C LYS A 15 2.75 15.25 -28.85
N VAL A 16 2.04 15.24 -27.72
CA VAL A 16 2.45 15.87 -26.47
C VAL A 16 2.20 14.95 -25.29
N ILE A 17 3.20 14.78 -24.42
CA ILE A 17 3.08 13.94 -23.22
C ILE A 17 3.50 14.76 -22.01
N ALA A 18 2.55 15.06 -21.12
CA ALA A 18 2.80 15.74 -19.86
C ALA A 18 3.07 14.73 -18.75
N VAL A 19 4.34 14.64 -18.34
CA VAL A 19 4.89 13.59 -17.46
C VAL A 19 5.16 14.05 -16.03
N GLY A 20 4.78 15.28 -15.68
CA GLY A 20 4.92 15.75 -14.30
C GLY A 20 4.03 14.98 -13.35
N MET A 21 4.48 14.88 -12.09
CA MET A 21 3.79 14.08 -11.07
C MET A 21 2.33 14.51 -10.89
N LEU A 22 1.49 13.56 -10.47
CA LEU A 22 0.13 13.85 -10.01
C LEU A 22 0.14 15.06 -9.06
N ARG A 23 -0.87 15.93 -9.15
CA ARG A 23 -1.00 17.16 -8.33
C ARG A 23 0.00 18.30 -8.63
N THR A 24 0.71 18.24 -9.76
CA THR A 24 1.54 19.36 -10.27
C THR A 24 0.81 20.29 -11.24
N GLY A 25 -0.52 20.16 -11.36
CA GLY A 25 -1.35 20.97 -12.27
C GLY A 25 -1.69 20.27 -13.59
N THR A 26 -1.69 18.94 -13.60
CA THR A 26 -1.98 18.07 -14.76
C THR A 26 -3.33 18.41 -15.42
N THR A 27 -4.39 18.59 -14.64
CA THR A 27 -5.71 18.99 -15.16
C THR A 27 -5.70 20.38 -15.81
N SER A 28 -4.93 21.34 -15.28
CA SER A 28 -4.76 22.65 -15.91
C SER A 28 -4.01 22.55 -17.23
N VAL A 29 -2.97 21.72 -17.30
CA VAL A 29 -2.24 21.45 -18.55
C VAL A 29 -3.17 20.79 -19.57
N ARG A 30 -4.00 19.82 -19.17
CA ARG A 30 -5.03 19.24 -20.05
C ARG A 30 -5.88 20.33 -20.69
N ARG A 31 -6.48 21.21 -19.89
CA ARG A 31 -7.33 22.31 -20.39
C ARG A 31 -6.57 23.25 -21.31
N ALA A 32 -5.31 23.54 -20.99
CA ALA A 32 -4.47 24.39 -21.83
C ALA A 32 -4.19 23.74 -23.20
N LEU A 33 -3.96 22.43 -23.24
CA LEU A 33 -3.77 21.70 -24.50
C LEU A 33 -5.07 21.66 -25.33
N GLU A 34 -6.22 21.42 -24.71
CA GLU A 34 -7.52 21.48 -25.38
C GLU A 34 -7.73 22.87 -26.05
N GLU A 35 -7.41 23.95 -25.33
CA GLU A 35 -7.48 25.33 -25.85
C GLU A 35 -6.48 25.62 -26.98
N LEU A 36 -5.33 24.92 -27.03
CA LEU A 36 -4.35 25.01 -28.12
C LEU A 36 -4.68 24.12 -29.33
N GLY A 37 -5.86 23.50 -29.32
CA GLY A 37 -6.41 22.73 -30.43
C GLY A 37 -5.99 21.26 -30.45
N PHE A 38 -5.51 20.72 -29.33
CA PHE A 38 -5.39 19.26 -29.17
C PHE A 38 -6.79 18.71 -28.89
N GLN A 39 -7.27 17.80 -29.74
CA GLN A 39 -8.68 17.40 -29.76
C GLN A 39 -8.97 16.27 -28.77
N HIS A 40 -7.98 15.44 -28.46
CA HIS A 40 -8.14 14.22 -27.69
C HIS A 40 -7.03 14.12 -26.63
N VAL A 41 -7.23 14.83 -25.52
CA VAL A 41 -6.30 14.82 -24.39
C VAL A 41 -6.73 13.79 -23.35
N TYR A 42 -5.92 12.74 -23.18
CA TYR A 42 -6.09 11.76 -22.10
C TYR A 42 -5.69 12.37 -20.76
N ASP A 43 -6.52 12.21 -19.72
CA ASP A 43 -6.14 12.43 -18.33
C ASP A 43 -6.48 11.23 -17.47
N GLY A 44 -5.71 11.03 -16.41
CA GLY A 44 -5.89 9.95 -15.44
C GLY A 44 -7.30 9.87 -14.86
N LEU A 45 -7.98 11.02 -14.73
CA LEU A 45 -9.37 11.06 -14.27
C LEU A 45 -10.35 10.34 -15.21
N ASP A 46 -10.05 10.25 -16.52
CA ASP A 46 -10.88 9.53 -17.49
C ASP A 46 -10.95 8.01 -17.20
N SER A 47 -9.97 7.48 -16.46
CA SER A 47 -9.90 6.07 -16.12
C SER A 47 -10.85 5.68 -14.96
N ARG A 48 -11.36 6.63 -14.17
CA ARG A 48 -12.19 6.33 -12.99
C ARG A 48 -13.42 5.48 -13.28
N THR A 49 -13.99 5.62 -14.47
CA THR A 49 -15.21 4.91 -14.91
C THR A 49 -14.95 3.84 -15.97
N LYS A 50 -13.69 3.59 -16.34
CA LYS A 50 -13.32 2.67 -17.44
C LYS A 50 -12.49 1.48 -16.91
N PRO A 51 -13.11 0.36 -16.51
CA PRO A 51 -12.41 -0.82 -15.97
C PRO A 51 -11.27 -1.35 -16.85
N SER A 52 -11.41 -1.28 -18.17
CA SER A 52 -10.41 -1.73 -19.14
C SER A 52 -9.12 -0.92 -19.12
N HIS A 53 -9.14 0.31 -18.59
CA HIS A 53 -7.93 1.12 -18.40
C HIS A 53 -7.09 0.59 -17.24
N TRP A 54 -7.73 0.18 -16.14
CA TRP A 54 -7.00 -0.35 -14.98
C TRP A 54 -6.31 -1.68 -15.27
N VAL A 55 -6.93 -2.53 -16.09
CA VAL A 55 -6.28 -3.76 -16.60
C VAL A 55 -5.02 -3.42 -17.39
N PHE A 56 -5.06 -2.38 -18.21
CA PHE A 56 -3.92 -1.90 -18.98
C PHE A 56 -2.80 -1.39 -18.06
N PHE A 57 -3.13 -0.50 -17.11
CA PHE A 57 -2.17 0.05 -16.17
C PHE A 57 -1.51 -1.02 -15.29
N GLU A 58 -2.26 -2.03 -14.89
CA GLU A 58 -1.72 -3.15 -14.12
C GLU A 58 -0.69 -3.96 -14.91
N LYS A 59 -0.95 -4.22 -16.20
CA LYS A 59 -0.02 -4.89 -17.11
C LYS A 59 1.22 -4.02 -17.36
N ALA A 60 1.02 -2.72 -17.63
CA ALA A 60 2.11 -1.78 -17.84
C ALA A 60 3.02 -1.67 -16.61
N ALA A 61 2.45 -1.61 -15.40
CA ALA A 61 3.20 -1.60 -14.15
C ALA A 61 4.00 -2.90 -13.91
N ALA A 62 3.44 -4.05 -14.32
CA ALA A 62 4.15 -5.33 -14.24
C ALA A 62 5.28 -5.45 -15.27
N ALA A 63 5.12 -4.87 -16.46
CA ALA A 63 6.13 -4.82 -17.51
C ALA A 63 7.26 -3.82 -17.20
N THR A 64 6.94 -2.70 -16.54
CA THR A 64 7.89 -1.63 -16.20
C THR A 64 8.75 -1.98 -14.98
N TRP A 65 8.14 -2.61 -13.97
CA TRP A 65 8.83 -3.05 -12.74
C TRP A 65 8.64 -4.54 -12.47
N PRO A 66 9.11 -5.44 -13.37
CA PRO A 66 8.88 -6.87 -13.26
C PRO A 66 9.52 -7.48 -12.00
N GLU A 67 10.61 -6.91 -11.51
CA GLU A 67 11.26 -7.29 -10.25
C GLU A 67 10.42 -7.01 -9.00
N ILE A 68 9.49 -6.06 -9.07
CA ILE A 68 8.60 -5.68 -7.96
C ILE A 68 7.21 -6.31 -8.13
N ASN A 69 6.70 -6.36 -9.36
CA ASN A 69 5.29 -6.61 -9.67
C ASN A 69 5.03 -7.95 -10.37
N ALA A 70 6.07 -8.68 -10.80
CA ALA A 70 5.96 -9.96 -11.49
C ALA A 70 6.85 -11.06 -10.87
N VAL A 71 7.11 -10.98 -9.57
CA VAL A 71 7.84 -12.01 -8.81
C VAL A 71 7.10 -13.35 -8.94
N GLY A 72 7.82 -14.39 -9.36
CA GLY A 72 7.26 -15.74 -9.54
C GLY A 72 6.50 -15.95 -10.86
N GLN A 73 6.32 -14.93 -11.71
CA GLN A 73 5.70 -15.12 -13.02
C GLN A 73 6.69 -15.68 -14.03
N SER A 74 6.27 -16.70 -14.77
CA SER A 74 7.02 -17.32 -15.87
C SER A 74 6.12 -17.53 -17.09
N PRO A 75 6.44 -16.97 -18.27
CA PRO A 75 7.57 -16.09 -18.54
C PRO A 75 7.40 -14.71 -17.86
N ARG A 76 8.51 -14.04 -17.53
CA ARG A 76 8.44 -12.66 -17.03
C ARG A 76 7.82 -11.75 -18.10
N PRO A 77 6.99 -10.76 -17.69
CA PRO A 77 6.50 -9.73 -18.59
C PRO A 77 7.66 -9.03 -19.30
N LYS A 78 7.49 -8.76 -20.59
CA LYS A 78 8.44 -7.97 -21.39
C LYS A 78 8.07 -6.48 -21.29
N PRO A 79 9.05 -5.56 -21.43
CA PRO A 79 8.75 -4.14 -21.57
C PRO A 79 7.74 -3.89 -22.70
N PHE A 80 6.84 -2.94 -22.48
CA PHE A 80 5.84 -2.56 -23.48
C PHE A 80 6.53 -1.98 -24.71
N THR A 81 6.08 -2.45 -25.88
CA THR A 81 6.38 -1.89 -27.18
C THR A 81 5.47 -0.69 -27.47
N ARG A 82 5.75 0.05 -28.55
CA ARG A 82 4.87 1.15 -28.98
C ARG A 82 3.46 0.64 -29.27
N GLU A 83 3.36 -0.53 -29.90
CA GLU A 83 2.08 -1.18 -30.23
C GLU A 83 1.27 -1.51 -28.97
N ASP A 84 1.94 -1.93 -27.90
CA ASP A 84 1.29 -2.15 -26.61
C ASP A 84 0.77 -0.83 -26.04
N TRP A 85 1.55 0.26 -26.08
CA TRP A 85 1.11 1.58 -25.62
C TRP A 85 -0.07 2.12 -26.44
N ASP A 86 -0.06 1.88 -27.75
CA ASP A 86 -1.12 2.31 -28.67
C ASP A 86 -2.48 1.66 -28.33
N GLU A 87 -2.52 0.51 -27.63
CA GLU A 87 -3.78 -0.13 -27.20
C GLU A 87 -4.67 0.79 -26.34
N LEU A 88 -4.06 1.72 -25.60
CA LEU A 88 -4.77 2.73 -24.82
C LEU A 88 -4.50 4.14 -25.37
N PHE A 89 -3.26 4.48 -25.67
CA PHE A 89 -2.86 5.85 -25.94
C PHE A 89 -2.88 6.24 -27.41
N GLY A 90 -2.96 5.28 -28.34
CA GLY A 90 -2.88 5.54 -29.78
C GLY A 90 -4.04 6.34 -30.37
N VAL A 91 -5.06 6.63 -29.56
CA VAL A 91 -6.26 7.41 -29.91
C VAL A 91 -6.25 8.83 -29.35
N TYR A 92 -5.21 9.20 -28.61
CA TYR A 92 -5.08 10.49 -27.93
C TYR A 92 -3.91 11.27 -28.50
N ASP A 93 -4.13 12.53 -28.91
CA ASP A 93 -3.09 13.40 -29.45
C ASP A 93 -2.26 14.09 -28.35
N ALA A 94 -2.73 14.07 -27.10
CA ALA A 94 -1.93 14.40 -25.94
C ALA A 94 -2.28 13.59 -24.68
N LEU A 95 -1.32 13.41 -23.78
CA LEU A 95 -1.46 12.60 -22.57
C LEU A 95 -1.07 13.37 -21.29
N THR A 96 -1.83 13.23 -20.20
CA THR A 96 -1.55 13.85 -18.90
C THR A 96 -1.81 12.91 -17.71
N ASP A 97 -1.31 13.30 -16.53
CA ASP A 97 -1.63 12.70 -15.22
C ASP A 97 -1.08 11.27 -15.01
N LEU A 98 -1.88 10.19 -15.09
CA LEU A 98 -1.42 8.81 -14.82
C LEU A 98 -0.28 8.33 -15.74
N VAL A 99 0.00 9.03 -16.83
CA VAL A 99 1.17 8.73 -17.68
C VAL A 99 2.51 9.05 -17.00
N CYS A 100 2.51 9.83 -15.91
CA CYS A 100 3.73 10.15 -15.17
C CYS A 100 4.46 8.90 -14.66
N PHE A 101 3.77 7.79 -14.38
CA PHE A 101 4.40 6.54 -13.95
C PHE A 101 5.32 5.92 -15.01
N PHE A 102 5.11 6.25 -16.29
CA PHE A 102 5.77 5.64 -17.45
C PHE A 102 6.49 6.67 -18.30
N ALA A 103 7.01 7.73 -17.66
CA ALA A 103 7.52 8.90 -18.35
C ALA A 103 8.65 8.59 -19.35
N LEU A 104 9.56 7.69 -18.99
CA LEU A 104 10.69 7.32 -19.86
C LEU A 104 10.24 6.36 -20.95
N GLU A 105 9.44 5.37 -20.58
CA GLU A 105 8.93 4.33 -21.47
C GLU A 105 8.07 4.96 -22.58
N LEU A 106 7.22 5.94 -22.24
CA LEU A 106 6.42 6.67 -23.22
C LEU A 106 7.26 7.64 -24.06
N ALA A 107 8.28 8.28 -23.48
CA ALA A 107 9.19 9.15 -24.23
C ALA A 107 10.05 8.38 -25.25
N ASP A 108 10.37 7.12 -24.96
CA ASP A 108 11.08 6.22 -25.86
C ASP A 108 10.15 5.63 -26.94
N ALA A 109 8.91 5.27 -26.56
CA ALA A 109 7.91 4.75 -27.48
C ALA A 109 7.41 5.78 -28.50
N TYR A 110 7.37 7.06 -28.12
CA TYR A 110 6.93 8.18 -28.98
C TYR A 110 8.05 9.21 -29.16
N PRO A 111 9.08 8.91 -29.97
CA PRO A 111 10.27 9.75 -30.07
C PRO A 111 10.01 11.15 -30.64
N ASP A 112 8.94 11.31 -31.42
CA ASP A 112 8.52 12.58 -32.02
C ASP A 112 7.63 13.44 -31.10
N ALA A 113 7.18 12.89 -29.96
CA ALA A 113 6.31 13.60 -29.04
C ALA A 113 7.10 14.63 -28.21
N LYS A 114 6.53 15.83 -28.07
CA LYS A 114 7.05 16.85 -27.15
C LYS A 114 6.69 16.52 -25.71
N ILE A 115 7.64 16.66 -24.79
CA ILE A 115 7.48 16.25 -23.39
C ILE A 115 7.37 17.47 -22.49
N ILE A 116 6.35 17.50 -21.63
CA ILE A 116 6.13 18.57 -20.66
C ILE A 116 6.31 17.99 -19.25
N LEU A 117 7.33 18.44 -18.53
CA LEU A 117 7.55 18.10 -17.13
C LEU A 117 7.02 19.23 -16.24
N THR A 118 5.85 19.02 -15.65
CA THR A 118 5.32 19.98 -14.67
C THR A 118 6.01 19.86 -13.32
N GLU A 119 6.45 20.98 -12.77
CA GLU A 119 7.09 21.08 -11.46
C GLU A 119 6.32 21.99 -10.51
N ARG A 120 6.30 21.57 -9.25
CA ARG A 120 5.79 22.35 -8.12
C ARG A 120 6.78 22.26 -6.96
N ASP A 121 6.85 23.30 -6.16
CA ASP A 121 7.56 23.28 -4.89
C ASP A 121 7.10 22.10 -4.01
N TYR A 122 8.05 21.31 -3.48
CA TYR A 122 7.74 20.06 -2.79
C TYR A 122 6.86 20.29 -1.56
N ASP A 123 7.19 21.29 -0.74
CA ASP A 123 6.45 21.58 0.50
C ASP A 123 5.01 22.01 0.24
N LYS A 124 4.75 22.59 -0.94
CA LYS A 124 3.38 22.90 -1.42
C LYS A 124 2.71 21.74 -2.13
N TRP A 125 3.47 20.86 -2.75
CA TRP A 125 2.97 19.73 -3.53
C TRP A 125 2.58 18.56 -2.63
N PHE A 126 3.46 18.15 -1.73
CA PHE A 126 3.32 16.93 -0.94
C PHE A 126 2.02 16.90 -0.12
N PRO A 127 1.60 17.96 0.60
CA PRO A 127 0.31 17.94 1.31
C PRO A 127 -0.89 17.71 0.38
N SER A 128 -0.84 18.21 -0.86
CA SER A 128 -1.90 17.97 -1.84
C SER A 128 -1.85 16.56 -2.41
N PHE A 129 -0.65 16.04 -2.65
CA PHE A 129 -0.43 14.66 -3.11
C PHE A 129 -0.82 13.63 -2.07
N ASP A 130 -0.43 13.84 -0.82
CA ASP A 130 -0.76 12.99 0.31
C ASP A 130 -2.29 12.90 0.50
N SER A 131 -2.93 14.03 0.73
CA SER A 131 -4.38 14.06 1.02
C SER A 131 -5.26 13.54 -0.13
N GLN A 132 -4.94 13.89 -1.38
CA GLN A 132 -5.81 13.61 -2.53
C GLN A 132 -5.48 12.29 -3.25
N VAL A 133 -4.27 11.75 -3.05
CA VAL A 133 -3.81 10.55 -3.77
C VAL A 133 -3.40 9.46 -2.79
N MET A 134 -2.41 9.72 -1.92
CA MET A 134 -1.88 8.68 -1.02
C MET A 134 -2.90 8.21 0.00
N GLN A 135 -3.50 9.12 0.77
CA GLN A 135 -4.53 8.74 1.73
C GLN A 135 -5.80 8.23 1.06
N ALA A 136 -6.14 8.75 -0.13
CA ALA A 136 -7.31 8.30 -0.87
C ALA A 136 -7.18 6.84 -1.36
N VAL A 137 -5.96 6.38 -1.67
CA VAL A 137 -5.69 5.03 -2.19
C VAL A 137 -5.24 4.08 -1.08
N PHE A 138 -4.31 4.50 -0.23
CA PHE A 138 -3.62 3.69 0.77
C PHE A 138 -4.00 4.03 2.22
N GLY A 139 -4.96 4.93 2.42
CA GLY A 139 -5.51 5.19 3.74
C GLY A 139 -6.13 3.94 4.38
N PRO A 140 -6.37 3.94 5.70
CA PRO A 140 -6.84 2.78 6.45
C PRO A 140 -8.03 2.09 5.77
N GLY A 141 -7.85 0.82 5.40
CA GLY A 141 -8.89 -0.01 4.77
C GLY A 141 -9.26 0.33 3.32
N ARG A 142 -8.79 1.45 2.74
CA ARG A 142 -9.20 1.90 1.39
C ARG A 142 -8.68 1.02 0.26
N LEU A 143 -7.41 0.59 0.35
CA LEU A 143 -6.85 -0.31 -0.65
C LEU A 143 -7.59 -1.66 -0.63
N LEU A 144 -7.89 -2.18 0.56
CA LEU A 144 -8.66 -3.41 0.72
C LEU A 144 -10.07 -3.26 0.14
N LEU A 145 -10.73 -2.13 0.41
CA LEU A 145 -12.03 -1.79 -0.16
C LEU A 145 -11.99 -1.77 -1.70
N PHE A 146 -11.00 -1.10 -2.30
CA PHE A 146 -10.89 -1.07 -3.77
C PHE A 146 -10.60 -2.45 -4.38
N LYS A 147 -9.81 -3.29 -3.70
CA LYS A 147 -9.59 -4.68 -4.13
C LYS A 147 -10.85 -5.53 -3.98
N ALA A 148 -11.63 -5.35 -2.92
CA ALA A 148 -12.91 -6.04 -2.75
C ALA A 148 -13.91 -5.64 -3.84
N ILE A 149 -14.01 -4.34 -4.16
CA ILE A 149 -14.83 -3.84 -5.28
C ILE A 149 -14.40 -4.50 -6.60
N ALA A 150 -13.09 -4.67 -6.82
CA ALA A 150 -12.59 -5.31 -8.04
C ALA A 150 -13.10 -6.75 -8.23
N VAL A 151 -13.28 -7.51 -7.15
CA VAL A 151 -13.83 -8.88 -7.19
C VAL A 151 -15.31 -8.86 -7.57
N ILE A 152 -16.05 -7.83 -7.15
CA ILE A 152 -17.51 -7.74 -7.35
C ILE A 152 -17.87 -7.20 -8.74
N ILE A 153 -17.23 -6.11 -9.18
CA ILE A 153 -17.60 -5.40 -10.43
C ILE A 153 -16.51 -5.45 -11.51
N GLY A 154 -15.45 -6.24 -11.32
CA GLY A 154 -14.36 -6.39 -12.28
C GLY A 154 -13.46 -5.15 -12.44
N ASN A 155 -13.63 -4.12 -11.61
CA ASN A 155 -12.83 -2.89 -11.68
C ASN A 155 -11.52 -3.02 -10.91
N ARG A 156 -10.40 -3.24 -11.62
CA ARG A 156 -9.08 -3.52 -11.03
C ARG A 156 -8.28 -2.28 -10.59
N ALA A 157 -8.93 -1.13 -10.40
CA ALA A 157 -8.28 0.13 -10.03
C ALA A 157 -7.36 0.00 -8.79
N GLY A 158 -7.82 -0.68 -7.73
CA GLY A 158 -7.02 -0.87 -6.51
C GLY A 158 -5.73 -1.66 -6.75
N PHE A 159 -5.81 -2.74 -7.54
CA PHE A 159 -4.64 -3.56 -7.89
C PHE A 159 -3.65 -2.80 -8.80
N ALA A 160 -4.17 -2.06 -9.77
CA ALA A 160 -3.35 -1.24 -10.66
C ALA A 160 -2.61 -0.14 -9.89
N MET A 161 -3.33 0.63 -9.06
CA MET A 161 -2.76 1.73 -8.28
C MET A 161 -1.71 1.25 -7.27
N GLU A 162 -1.95 0.12 -6.61
CA GLU A 162 -0.93 -0.51 -5.77
C GLU A 162 0.34 -0.83 -6.55
N LYS A 163 0.25 -1.50 -7.70
CA LYS A 163 1.44 -1.85 -8.49
C LYS A 163 2.17 -0.63 -9.05
N LEU A 164 1.43 0.40 -9.47
CA LEU A 164 1.99 1.67 -9.94
C LEU A 164 2.82 2.34 -8.84
N PHE A 165 2.26 2.47 -7.64
CA PHE A 165 2.96 3.12 -6.53
C PHE A 165 4.05 2.26 -5.93
N ARG A 166 3.86 0.94 -5.80
CA ARG A 166 4.94 0.03 -5.41
C ARG A 166 6.12 0.14 -6.36
N GLY A 167 5.88 0.18 -7.67
CA GLY A 167 6.93 0.40 -8.67
C GLY A 167 7.64 1.75 -8.50
N LEU A 168 6.86 2.83 -8.43
CA LEU A 168 7.37 4.20 -8.26
C LEU A 168 8.22 4.37 -6.99
N TYR A 169 7.82 3.73 -5.89
CA TYR A 169 8.48 3.79 -4.59
C TYR A 169 9.46 2.63 -4.34
N GLY A 170 9.89 1.90 -5.39
CA GLY A 170 10.95 0.89 -5.27
C GLY A 170 10.58 -0.31 -4.40
N GLY A 171 9.30 -0.67 -4.34
CA GLY A 171 8.78 -1.84 -3.63
C GLY A 171 8.08 -1.52 -2.31
N ALA A 172 8.01 -0.24 -1.91
CA ALA A 172 7.38 0.18 -0.66
C ALA A 172 5.92 -0.30 -0.54
N TYR A 173 5.55 -0.83 0.63
CA TYR A 173 4.24 -1.45 0.84
C TYR A 173 3.31 -0.66 1.77
N SER A 174 3.88 0.15 2.68
CA SER A 174 3.09 0.91 3.65
C SER A 174 3.05 2.39 3.31
N LEU A 175 1.98 3.05 3.72
CA LEU A 175 1.83 4.50 3.57
C LEU A 175 2.96 5.26 4.28
N ASP A 176 3.37 4.81 5.47
CA ASP A 176 4.48 5.42 6.22
C ASP A 176 5.83 5.33 5.50
N GLU A 177 6.08 4.18 4.85
CA GLU A 177 7.28 3.99 4.04
C GLU A 177 7.25 4.88 2.79
N MET A 178 6.11 4.95 2.10
CA MET A 178 5.93 5.87 0.97
C MET A 178 6.11 7.33 1.38
N HIS A 179 5.59 7.75 2.53
CA HIS A 179 5.80 9.11 3.06
C HIS A 179 7.28 9.41 3.29
N ARG A 180 8.01 8.48 3.92
CA ARG A 180 9.46 8.63 4.16
C ARG A 180 10.25 8.76 2.87
N LEU A 181 9.87 8.01 1.82
CA LEU A 181 10.55 7.98 0.53
C LEU A 181 10.11 9.10 -0.43
N SER A 182 9.02 9.82 -0.13
CA SER A 182 8.42 10.80 -1.03
C SER A 182 9.32 11.96 -1.45
N PRO A 183 10.17 12.55 -0.57
CA PRO A 183 11.06 13.64 -0.98
C PRO A 183 12.03 13.19 -2.08
N GLU A 184 12.64 12.02 -1.88
CA GLU A 184 13.61 11.46 -2.80
C GLU A 184 12.96 10.95 -4.09
N MET A 185 11.78 10.31 -3.99
CA MET A 185 11.00 9.88 -5.14
C MET A 185 10.66 11.07 -6.05
N TYR A 186 10.13 12.16 -5.48
CA TYR A 186 9.73 13.35 -6.25
C TYR A 186 10.91 14.00 -6.97
N ARG A 187 12.06 14.12 -6.27
CA ARG A 187 13.31 14.64 -6.84
C ARG A 187 13.81 13.73 -7.97
N ARG A 188 13.89 12.43 -7.72
CA ARG A 188 14.37 11.42 -8.68
C ARG A 188 13.51 11.36 -9.94
N HIS A 189 12.20 11.54 -9.82
CA HIS A 189 11.27 11.59 -10.95
C HIS A 189 11.68 12.70 -11.94
N SER A 190 11.84 13.94 -11.44
CA SER A 190 12.23 15.09 -12.25
C SER A 190 13.63 14.92 -12.85
N GLU A 191 14.61 14.49 -12.05
CA GLU A 191 15.99 14.33 -12.49
C GLU A 191 16.16 13.28 -13.58
N ARG A 192 15.51 12.11 -13.43
CA ARG A 192 15.58 11.05 -14.44
C ARG A 192 15.02 11.52 -15.79
N ILE A 193 13.90 12.25 -15.78
CA ILE A 193 13.28 12.78 -17.00
C ILE A 193 14.21 13.81 -17.67
N LYS A 194 14.76 14.76 -16.90
CA LYS A 194 15.68 15.77 -17.42
C LYS A 194 16.98 15.17 -17.96
N ALA A 195 17.46 14.08 -17.37
CA ALA A 195 18.66 13.39 -17.82
C ALA A 195 18.44 12.53 -19.07
N HIS A 196 17.22 11.97 -19.23
CA HIS A 196 16.90 11.03 -20.31
C HIS A 196 16.41 11.72 -21.60
N ILE A 197 15.74 12.87 -21.47
CA ILE A 197 15.06 13.52 -22.59
C ILE A 197 15.87 14.73 -23.09
N ALA A 198 16.08 14.79 -24.40
CA ALA A 198 16.81 15.88 -25.03
C ALA A 198 16.17 17.26 -24.73
N PRO A 199 16.95 18.30 -24.39
CA PRO A 199 16.42 19.61 -23.97
C PRO A 199 15.45 20.25 -24.96
N GLU A 200 15.66 20.07 -26.26
CA GLU A 200 14.79 20.58 -27.33
C GLU A 200 13.41 19.91 -27.37
N ARG A 201 13.27 18.72 -26.78
CA ARG A 201 12.03 17.95 -26.67
C ARG A 201 11.40 18.05 -25.28
N LEU A 202 12.00 18.79 -24.34
CA LEU A 202 11.56 18.88 -22.95
C LEU A 202 11.26 20.31 -22.54
N LEU A 203 10.01 20.56 -22.12
CA LEU A 203 9.62 21.77 -21.42
C LEU A 203 9.45 21.49 -19.93
N VAL A 204 10.25 22.15 -19.08
CA VAL A 204 10.01 22.20 -17.63
C VAL A 204 9.06 23.35 -17.35
N TYR A 205 7.88 23.06 -16.81
CA TYR A 205 6.76 24.01 -16.73
C TYR A 205 6.18 24.12 -15.31
N ARG A 206 5.98 25.33 -14.82
CA ARG A 206 5.38 25.62 -13.50
C ARG A 206 4.01 26.24 -13.68
N VAL A 207 2.98 25.41 -13.52
CA VAL A 207 1.57 25.83 -13.58
C VAL A 207 1.33 26.95 -12.57
N GLY A 208 0.75 28.05 -13.06
CA GLY A 208 0.48 29.25 -12.28
C GLY A 208 1.61 30.25 -12.14
N ARG A 209 2.80 29.95 -12.67
CA ARG A 209 3.92 30.88 -12.72
C ARG A 209 4.33 31.25 -14.14
N ASP A 210 4.36 30.25 -15.02
CA ASP A 210 4.96 30.40 -16.35
C ASP A 210 3.97 30.94 -17.42
N GLY A 211 2.67 30.63 -17.26
CA GLY A 211 1.61 31.13 -18.14
C GLY A 211 1.68 30.60 -19.57
N TRP A 212 0.91 31.21 -20.49
CA TRP A 212 0.78 30.70 -21.87
C TRP A 212 2.06 30.67 -22.67
N LYS A 213 2.89 31.72 -22.55
CA LYS A 213 3.96 31.99 -23.51
C LYS A 213 4.97 30.82 -23.64
N PRO A 214 5.58 30.30 -22.56
CA PRO A 214 6.54 29.20 -22.68
C PRO A 214 5.92 27.92 -23.26
N LEU A 215 4.65 27.64 -22.94
CA LEU A 215 3.92 26.48 -23.45
C LEU A 215 3.66 26.63 -24.96
N CYS A 216 3.18 27.80 -25.39
CA CYS A 216 2.86 28.08 -26.78
C CYS A 216 4.12 28.08 -27.67
N ASP A 217 5.19 28.74 -27.21
CA ASP A 217 6.49 28.78 -27.89
C ASP A 217 7.03 27.36 -28.09
N PHE A 218 7.01 26.55 -27.02
CA PHE A 218 7.47 25.16 -27.08
C PHE A 218 6.63 24.31 -28.03
N LEU A 219 5.31 24.48 -28.05
CA LEU A 219 4.41 23.70 -28.91
C LEU A 219 4.33 24.22 -30.35
N GLY A 220 4.85 25.41 -30.64
CA GLY A 220 4.71 26.07 -31.94
C GLY A 220 3.27 26.52 -32.21
N LYS A 221 2.60 27.03 -31.18
CA LYS A 221 1.20 27.50 -31.21
C LYS A 221 1.15 28.99 -30.88
N GLU A 222 0.10 29.67 -31.33
CA GLU A 222 -0.14 31.06 -30.95
C GLU A 222 -0.72 31.16 -29.54
N VAL A 223 -0.34 32.21 -28.80
CA VAL A 223 -0.91 32.48 -27.47
C VAL A 223 -2.39 32.88 -27.64
N PRO A 224 -3.33 32.21 -26.93
CA PRO A 224 -4.75 32.56 -27.03
C PRO A 224 -5.02 34.01 -26.59
N GLU A 225 -5.56 34.82 -27.49
CA GLU A 225 -5.82 36.24 -27.23
C GLU A 225 -6.90 36.42 -26.16
N GLY A 226 -6.63 37.27 -25.16
CA GLY A 226 -7.59 37.64 -24.11
C GLY A 226 -7.98 36.52 -23.12
N LYS A 227 -7.36 35.34 -23.18
CA LYS A 227 -7.65 34.23 -22.26
C LYS A 227 -6.58 34.09 -21.18
N GLU A 228 -7.01 34.03 -19.93
CA GLU A 228 -6.14 33.63 -18.83
C GLU A 228 -5.75 32.15 -18.94
N PHE A 229 -4.59 31.78 -18.37
CA PHE A 229 -4.19 30.39 -18.33
C PHE A 229 -5.16 29.59 -17.44
N PRO A 230 -5.65 28.41 -17.86
CA PRO A 230 -6.65 27.67 -17.10
C PRO A 230 -6.11 27.20 -15.75
N PHE A 231 -6.88 27.45 -14.70
CA PHE A 231 -6.66 26.91 -13.37
C PHE A 231 -7.81 25.98 -13.00
N ALA A 232 -7.56 24.68 -13.10
CA ALA A 232 -8.50 23.64 -12.71
C ALA A 232 -7.97 22.89 -11.49
N ASN A 233 -8.88 22.33 -10.69
CA ASN A 233 -8.55 21.40 -9.61
C ASN A 233 -7.77 22.05 -8.44
N ASP A 234 -8.10 23.30 -8.13
CA ASP A 234 -7.48 24.12 -7.09
C ASP A 234 -7.93 23.72 -5.66
N ARG A 235 -7.22 24.26 -4.66
CA ARG A 235 -7.48 23.95 -3.25
C ARG A 235 -8.89 24.33 -2.83
N GLU A 236 -9.47 25.40 -3.37
CA GLU A 236 -10.80 25.89 -2.99
C GLU A 236 -11.93 25.00 -3.56
N SER A 237 -11.77 24.51 -4.80
CA SER A 237 -12.63 23.49 -5.39
C SER A 237 -12.54 22.16 -4.62
N HIS A 238 -11.34 21.82 -4.13
CA HIS A 238 -11.13 20.67 -3.24
C HIS A 238 -11.70 20.89 -1.85
N GLU A 239 -11.59 22.07 -1.26
CA GLU A 239 -12.17 22.39 0.05
C GLU A 239 -13.70 22.42 -0.04
N LYS A 240 -14.29 22.85 -1.16
CA LYS A 240 -15.75 22.74 -1.40
C LYS A 240 -16.20 21.30 -1.63
N SER A 241 -15.45 20.52 -2.41
CA SER A 241 -15.76 19.10 -2.66
C SER A 241 -15.52 18.25 -1.40
N ASN A 242 -14.40 18.46 -0.71
CA ASN A 242 -14.12 17.87 0.60
C ASN A 242 -15.09 18.38 1.66
N ALA A 243 -15.51 19.64 1.73
CA ALA A 243 -16.53 20.07 2.68
C ALA A 243 -17.91 19.43 2.41
N ALA A 244 -18.21 19.10 1.15
CA ALA A 244 -19.38 18.32 0.78
C ALA A 244 -19.22 16.81 1.08
N ILE A 245 -17.99 16.30 1.07
CA ILE A 245 -17.64 14.87 1.25
C ILE A 245 -17.22 14.54 2.70
N GLN A 246 -16.72 15.49 3.49
CA GLN A 246 -16.22 15.32 4.86
C GLN A 246 -17.33 14.85 5.82
N PRO A 247 -18.59 15.34 5.72
CA PRO A 247 -19.69 14.77 6.49
C PRO A 247 -19.95 13.30 6.13
N ILE A 248 -19.72 12.91 4.87
CA ILE A 248 -19.91 11.56 4.32
C ILE A 248 -18.75 10.63 4.71
N VAL A 249 -17.52 11.14 4.72
CA VAL A 249 -16.31 10.38 5.11
C VAL A 249 -16.23 10.22 6.62
N ASN A 250 -16.59 11.23 7.42
CA ASN A 250 -16.66 11.11 8.87
C ASN A 250 -17.81 10.20 9.35
N THR A 251 -18.86 10.01 8.54
CA THR A 251 -19.87 8.95 8.81
C THR A 251 -19.36 7.55 8.42
N CYS A 252 -18.48 7.44 7.42
CA CYS A 252 -17.85 6.18 7.03
C CYS A 252 -16.67 5.75 7.93
N GLU A 253 -15.92 6.66 8.57
CA GLU A 253 -14.81 6.28 9.46
C GLU A 253 -15.27 5.74 10.82
N VAL A 254 -16.53 5.97 11.23
CA VAL A 254 -17.09 5.44 12.47
C VAL A 254 -17.86 4.13 12.26
N THR A 255 -18.10 3.71 11.02
CA THR A 255 -18.86 2.48 10.73
C THR A 255 -18.17 1.65 9.64
N SER A 256 -17.70 0.46 10.00
CA SER A 256 -17.13 -0.53 9.08
C SER A 256 -18.19 -1.17 8.17
N GLU A 257 -18.88 -0.38 7.34
CA GLU A 257 -19.84 -0.87 6.34
C GLU A 257 -19.70 -0.11 5.01
N LEU A 258 -19.61 -0.86 3.91
CA LEU A 258 -19.59 -0.41 2.50
C LEU A 258 -20.61 0.70 2.18
N PRO A 259 -20.36 1.59 1.19
CA PRO A 259 -21.32 2.60 0.77
C PRO A 259 -22.55 1.90 0.19
N THR A 260 -23.60 1.89 0.99
CA THR A 260 -24.91 1.40 0.60
C THR A 260 -25.51 2.47 -0.30
N MET A 261 -26.00 2.08 -1.48
CA MET A 261 -26.92 2.90 -2.26
C MET A 261 -28.18 3.08 -1.41
N GLN A 262 -28.19 4.00 -0.44
CA GLN A 262 -29.34 4.23 0.43
C GLN A 262 -30.26 5.24 -0.22
N SER A 263 -31.54 4.90 -0.28
CA SER A 263 -32.61 5.71 -0.88
C SER A 263 -32.92 7.02 -0.14
N GLY A 264 -32.35 7.26 1.04
CA GLY A 264 -32.71 8.38 1.91
C GLY A 264 -34.03 8.19 2.68
N ILE A 265 -34.73 7.08 2.46
CA ILE A 265 -36.01 6.75 3.11
C ILE A 265 -35.81 6.55 4.61
N SER A 266 -36.66 7.19 5.42
CA SER A 266 -36.64 7.06 6.88
C SER A 266 -37.80 6.20 7.40
N ALA A 267 -37.65 5.68 8.62
CA ALA A 267 -38.71 4.99 9.35
C ALA A 267 -39.74 5.99 9.87
N SER A 268 -41.03 5.70 9.69
CA SER A 268 -42.09 6.49 10.33
C SER A 268 -42.07 6.29 11.85
N GLU A 269 -42.56 7.28 12.60
CA GLU A 269 -42.73 7.16 14.06
C GLU A 269 -43.65 5.98 14.41
N GLU A 270 -44.66 5.72 13.58
CA GLU A 270 -45.57 4.58 13.72
C GLU A 270 -44.83 3.24 13.59
N LEU A 271 -43.92 3.11 12.62
CA LEU A 271 -43.11 1.90 12.46
C LEU A 271 -42.23 1.66 13.68
N VAL A 272 -41.57 2.70 14.19
CA VAL A 272 -40.71 2.60 15.38
C VAL A 272 -41.55 2.21 16.60
N SER A 273 -42.74 2.77 16.76
CA SER A 273 -43.66 2.44 17.85
C SER A 273 -44.09 0.96 17.79
N GLN A 274 -44.55 0.49 16.64
CA GLN A 274 -44.96 -0.92 16.46
C GLN A 274 -43.79 -1.89 16.57
N PHE A 275 -42.59 -1.50 16.14
CA PHE A 275 -41.39 -2.30 16.34
C PHE A 275 -41.03 -2.44 17.82
N ASN A 276 -41.17 -1.37 18.62
CA ASN A 276 -40.99 -1.44 20.06
C ASN A 276 -42.04 -2.35 20.73
N THR A 277 -43.27 -2.39 20.22
CA THR A 277 -44.27 -3.39 20.63
C THR A 277 -43.81 -4.81 20.29
N LEU A 278 -43.33 -5.06 19.07
CA LEU A 278 -42.79 -6.36 18.66
C LEU A 278 -41.63 -6.83 19.56
N LEU A 279 -40.79 -5.90 20.02
CA LEU A 279 -39.68 -6.21 20.93
C LEU A 279 -40.15 -6.50 22.35
N SER A 280 -41.14 -5.75 22.85
CA SER A 280 -41.59 -5.81 24.24
C SER A 280 -42.62 -6.93 24.51
N THR A 281 -43.36 -7.38 23.50
CA THR A 281 -44.34 -8.46 23.61
C THR A 281 -43.95 -9.67 22.75
N ASP A 282 -44.37 -10.86 23.19
CA ASP A 282 -44.18 -12.12 22.45
C ASP A 282 -45.49 -12.60 21.78
N ASP A 283 -46.51 -11.72 21.75
CA ASP A 283 -47.84 -12.02 21.19
C ASP A 283 -47.85 -12.01 19.65
N HIS A 284 -46.80 -11.44 19.06
CA HIS A 284 -46.66 -11.29 17.61
C HIS A 284 -45.51 -12.15 17.09
N PHE A 285 -45.79 -12.89 16.02
CA PHE A 285 -44.79 -13.63 15.27
C PHE A 285 -43.88 -12.71 14.45
N GLY A 286 -44.42 -11.59 13.96
CA GLY A 286 -43.63 -10.63 13.20
C GLY A 286 -44.39 -9.36 12.84
N LEU A 287 -43.70 -8.44 12.17
CA LEU A 287 -44.24 -7.18 11.67
C LEU A 287 -43.92 -7.03 10.19
N LEU A 288 -44.94 -6.80 9.38
CA LEU A 288 -44.81 -6.51 7.94
C LEU A 288 -44.57 -5.01 7.74
N VAL A 289 -43.66 -4.68 6.83
CA VAL A 289 -43.24 -3.29 6.56
C VAL A 289 -43.17 -3.07 5.06
N THR A 290 -43.64 -1.90 4.61
CA THR A 290 -43.62 -1.48 3.21
C THR A 290 -42.98 -0.10 3.06
N ILE A 291 -42.73 0.29 1.82
CA ILE A 291 -42.33 1.65 1.46
C ILE A 291 -43.51 2.30 0.77
N ASP A 292 -44.03 3.36 1.37
CA ASP A 292 -45.08 4.19 0.79
C ASP A 292 -44.73 5.67 0.98
N SER A 293 -44.88 6.45 -0.10
CA SER A 293 -44.54 7.88 -0.12
C SER A 293 -43.12 8.16 0.43
N GLU A 294 -42.14 7.37 -0.02
CA GLU A 294 -40.72 7.48 0.36
C GLU A 294 -40.47 7.40 1.88
N THR A 295 -41.33 6.69 2.60
CA THR A 295 -41.23 6.44 4.04
C THR A 295 -41.48 4.95 4.32
N LEU A 296 -40.71 4.35 5.25
CA LEU A 296 -40.98 3.00 5.73
C LEU A 296 -42.17 3.04 6.70
N LYS A 297 -43.22 2.28 6.40
CA LYS A 297 -44.46 2.22 7.18
C LYS A 297 -44.79 0.78 7.58
N PRO A 298 -45.35 0.57 8.78
CA PRO A 298 -45.85 -0.75 9.14
C PRO A 298 -47.09 -1.08 8.29
N VAL A 299 -47.28 -2.36 7.97
CA VAL A 299 -48.48 -2.84 7.26
C VAL A 299 -49.40 -3.54 8.24
N GLN A 300 -48.90 -4.55 8.94
CA GLN A 300 -49.67 -5.34 9.91
C GLN A 300 -48.73 -6.22 10.76
N PHE A 301 -49.18 -6.58 11.96
CA PHE A 301 -48.60 -7.68 12.71
C PHE A 301 -49.00 -9.03 12.15
N LEU A 302 -48.11 -10.00 12.27
CA LEU A 302 -48.41 -11.42 12.10
C LEU A 302 -48.67 -12.02 13.48
N SER A 303 -49.85 -12.64 13.65
CA SER A 303 -50.20 -13.30 14.90
C SER A 303 -49.35 -14.55 15.12
N LYS A 304 -48.96 -14.77 16.38
CA LYS A 304 -48.32 -16.01 16.81
C LYS A 304 -49.40 -17.08 17.06
N SER A 305 -49.33 -18.18 16.33
CA SER A 305 -50.27 -19.31 16.41
C SER A 305 -49.74 -20.48 17.24
N SER A 306 -48.42 -20.67 17.29
CA SER A 306 -47.75 -21.66 18.15
C SER A 306 -46.40 -21.13 18.65
N SER A 307 -45.68 -21.92 19.46
CA SER A 307 -44.31 -21.61 19.88
C SER A 307 -43.26 -21.94 18.81
N SER A 308 -43.61 -22.71 17.77
CA SER A 308 -42.68 -23.14 16.72
C SER A 308 -42.63 -22.12 15.58
N PHE A 309 -41.42 -21.80 15.10
CA PHE A 309 -41.25 -20.95 13.93
C PHE A 309 -41.94 -21.54 12.68
N ASP A 310 -41.77 -22.85 12.47
CA ASP A 310 -42.26 -23.57 11.28
C ASP A 310 -43.79 -23.57 11.17
N ASP A 311 -44.50 -23.60 12.30
CA ASP A 311 -45.97 -23.51 12.29
C ASP A 311 -46.43 -22.09 11.94
N ASN A 312 -45.71 -21.08 12.45
CA ASN A 312 -46.07 -19.69 12.31
C ASN A 312 -45.74 -19.09 10.94
N ILE A 313 -44.72 -19.61 10.24
CA ILE A 313 -44.27 -19.03 8.95
C ILE A 313 -45.35 -19.05 7.87
N SER A 314 -46.32 -19.97 7.97
CA SER A 314 -47.46 -20.05 7.07
C SER A 314 -48.33 -18.78 7.10
N ALA A 315 -48.31 -18.01 8.20
CA ALA A 315 -49.00 -16.73 8.32
C ALA A 315 -48.46 -15.65 7.37
N LEU A 316 -47.24 -15.81 6.85
CA LEU A 316 -46.63 -14.88 5.89
C LEU A 316 -47.18 -15.07 4.47
N GLN A 317 -47.55 -16.30 4.09
CA GLN A 317 -47.89 -16.68 2.71
C GLN A 317 -48.99 -15.84 2.05
N PRO A 318 -50.10 -15.47 2.73
CA PRO A 318 -51.14 -14.60 2.13
C PRO A 318 -50.64 -13.20 1.74
N HIS A 319 -49.51 -12.77 2.27
CA HIS A 319 -48.93 -11.44 2.05
C HIS A 319 -47.82 -11.42 1.00
N LEU A 320 -47.37 -12.59 0.53
CA LEU A 320 -46.33 -12.73 -0.49
C LEU A 320 -46.95 -12.69 -1.89
N LYS A 321 -47.15 -11.48 -2.41
CA LYS A 321 -47.68 -11.29 -3.76
C LYS A 321 -46.59 -11.51 -4.81
N PRO A 322 -46.94 -12.00 -6.02
CA PRO A 322 -45.95 -12.31 -7.05
C PRO A 322 -45.27 -11.07 -7.65
N ASN A 323 -45.86 -9.88 -7.52
CA ASN A 323 -45.41 -8.64 -8.16
C ASN A 323 -45.21 -7.46 -7.20
N GLU A 324 -45.31 -7.68 -5.89
CA GLU A 324 -45.10 -6.65 -4.88
C GLU A 324 -44.00 -7.09 -3.89
N ALA A 325 -43.01 -6.22 -3.71
CA ALA A 325 -41.97 -6.35 -2.68
C ALA A 325 -42.50 -5.98 -1.29
N LEU A 326 -41.92 -6.62 -0.27
CA LEU A 326 -42.33 -6.52 1.12
C LEU A 326 -41.12 -6.74 2.04
N TYR A 327 -41.11 -6.10 3.20
CA TYR A 327 -40.23 -6.50 4.30
C TYR A 327 -41.02 -7.22 5.38
N ALA A 328 -40.40 -8.21 6.01
CA ALA A 328 -40.97 -8.90 7.16
C ALA A 328 -39.93 -9.02 8.28
N LEU A 329 -40.28 -8.57 9.48
CA LEU A 329 -39.46 -8.68 10.68
C LEU A 329 -40.02 -9.84 11.50
N LEU A 330 -39.39 -11.01 11.46
CA LEU A 330 -39.93 -12.24 12.06
C LEU A 330 -39.17 -12.65 13.32
N ARG A 331 -39.88 -13.16 14.31
CA ARG A 331 -39.31 -13.80 15.50
C ARG A 331 -38.98 -15.25 15.16
N ARG A 332 -37.68 -15.53 15.03
CA ARG A 332 -37.15 -16.83 14.55
C ARG A 332 -36.39 -17.61 15.63
N TYR A 333 -35.68 -16.91 16.50
CA TYR A 333 -34.75 -17.53 17.44
C TYR A 333 -35.19 -17.41 18.89
N ASP A 334 -34.96 -18.47 19.67
CA ASP A 334 -35.24 -18.52 21.10
C ASP A 334 -34.26 -17.69 21.94
N THR A 335 -33.10 -17.35 21.39
CA THR A 335 -32.06 -16.56 22.06
C THR A 335 -31.87 -15.21 21.37
N ALA A 336 -31.53 -14.17 22.14
CA ALA A 336 -31.25 -12.86 21.59
C ALA A 336 -29.98 -12.89 20.70
N PRO A 337 -29.95 -12.16 19.56
CA PRO A 337 -31.07 -11.44 18.95
C PRO A 337 -32.14 -12.38 18.38
N HIS A 338 -33.42 -12.12 18.67
CA HIS A 338 -34.52 -13.03 18.35
C HIS A 338 -35.06 -12.87 16.93
N LEU A 339 -34.83 -11.72 16.31
CA LEU A 339 -35.49 -11.33 15.07
C LEU A 339 -34.62 -11.63 13.84
N THR A 340 -35.30 -11.87 12.73
CA THR A 340 -34.76 -12.00 11.38
C THR A 340 -35.41 -10.97 10.48
N ALA A 341 -34.60 -10.20 9.75
CA ALA A 341 -35.09 -9.19 8.81
C ALA A 341 -35.13 -9.74 7.38
N ILE A 342 -36.33 -9.97 6.86
CA ILE A 342 -36.56 -10.52 5.52
C ILE A 342 -36.84 -9.38 4.55
N THR A 343 -36.18 -9.43 3.40
CA THR A 343 -36.47 -8.61 2.22
C THR A 343 -36.95 -9.49 1.10
N TYR A 344 -38.25 -9.43 0.81
CA TYR A 344 -38.87 -10.14 -0.29
C TYR A 344 -39.02 -9.20 -1.49
N ILE A 345 -38.36 -9.52 -2.60
CA ILE A 345 -38.45 -8.76 -3.85
C ILE A 345 -38.68 -9.75 -5.00
N PRO A 346 -39.93 -9.96 -5.44
CA PRO A 346 -40.18 -10.94 -6.47
C PRO A 346 -39.72 -10.47 -7.84
N ASP A 347 -39.34 -11.43 -8.68
CA ASP A 347 -38.78 -11.13 -10.00
C ASP A 347 -39.74 -10.43 -10.94
N SER A 348 -41.05 -10.58 -10.73
CA SER A 348 -42.06 -9.88 -11.54
C SER A 348 -42.39 -8.47 -11.05
N ALA A 349 -41.81 -8.02 -9.92
CA ALA A 349 -41.99 -6.65 -9.42
C ALA A 349 -41.42 -5.59 -10.38
N LYS A 350 -42.04 -4.41 -10.40
CA LYS A 350 -41.59 -3.28 -11.23
C LYS A 350 -40.17 -2.84 -10.83
N VAL A 351 -39.34 -2.48 -11.81
CA VAL A 351 -37.92 -2.08 -11.60
C VAL A 351 -37.76 -1.01 -10.51
N ARG A 352 -38.62 0.02 -10.52
CA ARG A 352 -38.60 1.06 -9.47
C ARG A 352 -38.76 0.48 -8.07
N GLN A 353 -39.67 -0.47 -7.88
CA GLN A 353 -39.92 -1.12 -6.59
C GLN A 353 -38.76 -2.03 -6.19
N LYS A 354 -38.20 -2.80 -7.13
CA LYS A 354 -37.00 -3.61 -6.90
C LYS A 354 -35.83 -2.75 -6.41
N MET A 355 -35.55 -1.65 -7.11
CA MET A 355 -34.50 -0.71 -6.73
C MET A 355 -34.78 -0.10 -5.36
N LEU A 356 -36.01 0.34 -5.10
CA LEU A 356 -36.37 1.01 -3.85
C LEU A 356 -36.25 0.09 -2.64
N PHE A 357 -36.75 -1.15 -2.73
CA PHE A 357 -36.67 -2.10 -1.62
C PHE A 357 -35.24 -2.66 -1.44
N ALA A 358 -34.48 -2.88 -2.52
CA ALA A 358 -33.10 -3.34 -2.41
C ALA A 358 -32.19 -2.27 -1.77
N SER A 359 -32.35 -1.00 -2.19
CA SER A 359 -31.58 0.15 -1.66
C SER A 359 -31.95 0.53 -0.22
N THR A 360 -33.16 0.19 0.24
CA THR A 360 -33.67 0.59 1.57
C THR A 360 -33.54 -0.49 2.63
N ARG A 361 -33.25 -1.75 2.27
CA ARG A 361 -33.14 -2.90 3.19
C ARG A 361 -32.23 -2.63 4.39
N LEU A 362 -31.02 -2.11 4.12
CA LEU A 362 -30.03 -1.88 5.17
C LEU A 362 -30.41 -0.67 6.04
N THR A 363 -31.07 0.33 5.45
CA THR A 363 -31.63 1.46 6.19
C THR A 363 -32.71 1.01 7.18
N LEU A 364 -33.60 0.09 6.79
CA LEU A 364 -34.60 -0.48 7.68
C LEU A 364 -33.96 -1.13 8.92
N VAL A 365 -33.00 -2.03 8.70
CA VAL A 365 -32.30 -2.74 9.80
C VAL A 365 -31.54 -1.76 10.69
N ARG A 366 -30.80 -0.81 10.10
CA ARG A 366 -30.01 0.18 10.85
C ARG A 366 -30.89 1.13 11.66
N LYS A 367 -32.02 1.59 11.10
CA LYS A 367 -32.92 2.54 11.78
C LYS A 367 -33.71 1.90 12.92
N LEU A 368 -33.98 0.60 12.82
CA LEU A 368 -34.63 -0.16 13.88
C LEU A 368 -33.64 -0.73 14.90
N GLY A 369 -32.33 -0.65 14.66
CA GLY A 369 -31.28 -1.19 15.52
C GLY A 369 -30.79 -2.56 15.02
N SER A 370 -29.59 -2.60 14.46
CA SER A 370 -29.00 -3.83 13.89
C SER A 370 -28.80 -4.94 14.92
N GLU A 371 -28.59 -4.57 16.17
CA GLU A 371 -28.42 -5.47 17.32
C GLU A 371 -29.66 -6.32 17.64
N HIS A 372 -30.84 -5.91 17.14
CA HIS A 372 -32.08 -6.66 17.35
C HIS A 372 -32.27 -7.80 16.34
N PHE A 373 -31.49 -7.81 15.26
CA PHE A 373 -31.59 -8.78 14.19
C PHE A 373 -30.37 -9.71 14.20
N ARG A 374 -30.61 -11.02 14.23
CA ARG A 374 -29.53 -12.00 14.15
C ARG A 374 -29.00 -12.14 12.74
N GLU A 375 -29.91 -12.04 11.78
CA GLU A 375 -29.59 -12.17 10.37
C GLU A 375 -30.56 -11.32 9.52
N SER A 376 -30.18 -11.14 8.26
CA SER A 376 -31.07 -10.57 7.26
C SER A 376 -31.05 -11.40 5.99
N ILE A 377 -32.22 -11.89 5.60
CA ILE A 377 -32.41 -12.76 4.45
C ILE A 377 -33.01 -11.97 3.29
N PHE A 378 -32.51 -12.25 2.09
CA PHE A 378 -33.06 -11.75 0.84
C PHE A 378 -33.72 -12.92 0.11
N SER A 379 -34.94 -12.71 -0.38
CA SER A 379 -35.70 -13.73 -1.07
C SER A 379 -36.42 -13.16 -2.29
N THR A 380 -36.53 -13.98 -3.33
CA THR A 380 -37.19 -13.63 -4.59
C THR A 380 -38.42 -14.48 -4.89
N THR A 381 -38.56 -15.62 -4.22
CA THR A 381 -39.65 -16.57 -4.44
C THR A 381 -40.40 -16.84 -3.12
N PRO A 382 -41.75 -16.93 -3.14
CA PRO A 382 -42.52 -17.24 -1.92
C PRO A 382 -42.14 -18.58 -1.26
N GLU A 383 -41.66 -19.54 -2.05
CA GLU A 383 -41.26 -20.87 -1.59
C GLU A 383 -40.02 -20.84 -0.70
N GLU A 384 -39.10 -19.89 -0.91
CA GLU A 384 -37.95 -19.63 -0.02
C GLU A 384 -38.40 -19.18 1.38
N LEU A 385 -39.58 -18.56 1.49
CA LEU A 385 -40.17 -18.09 2.74
C LEU A 385 -41.18 -19.09 3.31
N SER A 386 -40.85 -20.37 3.22
CA SER A 386 -41.55 -21.50 3.84
C SER A 386 -40.65 -22.21 4.86
N ALA A 387 -41.22 -23.04 5.73
CA ALA A 387 -40.43 -23.83 6.69
C ALA A 387 -39.31 -24.64 5.99
N GLN A 388 -39.63 -25.24 4.84
CA GLN A 388 -38.65 -25.97 4.03
C GLN A 388 -37.58 -25.03 3.42
N GLY A 389 -37.96 -23.82 3.01
CA GLY A 389 -37.03 -22.81 2.50
C GLY A 389 -36.00 -22.38 3.55
N PHE A 390 -36.46 -22.10 4.77
CA PHE A 390 -35.59 -21.77 5.91
C PHE A 390 -34.68 -22.93 6.31
N ALA A 391 -35.18 -24.16 6.34
CA ALA A 391 -34.34 -25.35 6.60
C ALA A 391 -33.22 -25.50 5.55
N LYS A 392 -33.50 -25.21 4.27
CA LYS A 392 -32.46 -25.19 3.22
C LYS A 392 -31.46 -24.04 3.40
N HIS A 393 -31.93 -22.88 3.85
CA HIS A 393 -31.07 -21.73 4.12
C HIS A 393 -30.07 -22.01 5.25
N ASP A 394 -30.53 -22.62 6.35
CA ASP A 394 -29.65 -22.97 7.48
C ASP A 394 -28.62 -24.01 7.05
N ALA A 395 -29.06 -25.07 6.34
CA ALA A 395 -28.18 -26.09 5.82
C ALA A 395 -27.11 -25.52 4.86
N HIS A 396 -27.43 -24.46 4.10
CA HIS A 396 -26.47 -23.77 3.23
C HIS A 396 -25.46 -22.93 4.03
N THR A 397 -25.91 -22.23 5.07
CA THR A 397 -25.05 -21.39 5.93
C THR A 397 -24.04 -22.22 6.73
N GLU A 398 -24.38 -23.47 7.06
CA GLU A 398 -23.47 -24.41 7.74
C GLU A 398 -22.40 -25.03 6.81
N LEU A 399 -22.51 -24.88 5.49
CA LEU A 399 -21.51 -25.42 4.56
C LEU A 399 -20.20 -24.65 4.66
N GLU A 400 -19.08 -25.38 4.51
CA GLU A 400 -17.78 -24.75 4.39
C GLU A 400 -17.73 -23.81 3.19
N ALA A 401 -17.10 -22.64 3.38
CA ALA A 401 -16.91 -21.68 2.31
C ALA A 401 -16.13 -22.33 1.16
N PRO A 402 -16.57 -22.18 -0.10
CA PRO A 402 -15.86 -22.76 -1.23
C PRO A 402 -14.49 -22.09 -1.39
N LEU A 403 -13.42 -22.84 -1.12
CA LEU A 403 -12.03 -22.40 -1.28
C LEU A 403 -11.49 -22.83 -2.65
N THR A 404 -10.78 -21.92 -3.31
CA THR A 404 -10.00 -22.21 -4.52
C THR A 404 -8.78 -23.09 -4.20
N GLU A 405 -8.22 -23.74 -5.22
CA GLU A 405 -7.01 -24.56 -5.07
C GLU A 405 -5.80 -23.73 -4.60
N GLU A 406 -5.68 -22.49 -5.08
CA GLU A 406 -4.66 -21.55 -4.65
C GLU A 406 -4.82 -21.17 -3.16
N GLU A 407 -6.04 -20.90 -2.69
CA GLU A 407 -6.28 -20.59 -1.27
C GLU A 407 -6.00 -21.79 -0.36
N ARG A 408 -6.34 -23.01 -0.79
CA ARG A 408 -6.02 -24.25 -0.05
C ARG A 408 -4.51 -24.46 0.06
N SER A 409 -3.78 -24.30 -1.04
CA SER A 409 -2.32 -24.45 -1.05
C SER A 409 -1.62 -23.39 -0.21
N LEU A 410 -2.04 -22.12 -0.29
CA LEU A 410 -1.51 -21.05 0.55
C LEU A 410 -1.78 -21.31 2.05
N GLY A 411 -2.96 -21.85 2.38
CA GLY A 411 -3.28 -22.30 3.73
C GLY A 411 -2.31 -23.36 4.24
N ALA A 412 -2.01 -24.37 3.41
CA ALA A 412 -1.05 -25.42 3.73
C ALA A 412 0.38 -24.88 3.93
N VAL A 413 0.83 -23.93 3.09
CA VAL A 413 2.14 -23.28 3.23
C VAL A 413 2.22 -22.50 4.55
N LYS A 414 1.20 -21.69 4.87
CA LYS A 414 1.16 -20.95 6.14
C LYS A 414 1.22 -21.87 7.35
N GLN A 415 0.55 -23.02 7.28
CA GLN A 415 0.59 -24.01 8.34
C GLN A 415 2.00 -24.62 8.48
N ALA A 416 2.63 -25.01 7.35
CA ALA A 416 3.99 -25.53 7.35
C ALA A 416 5.02 -24.51 7.84
N GLU A 417 4.86 -23.22 7.50
CA GLU A 417 5.71 -22.14 8.00
C GLU A 417 5.55 -21.93 9.51
N ALA A 418 4.32 -22.01 10.02
CA ALA A 418 4.04 -21.91 11.45
C ALA A 418 4.68 -23.07 12.23
N GLU A 419 4.60 -24.29 11.70
CA GLU A 419 5.25 -25.49 12.25
C GLU A 419 6.79 -25.40 12.20
N ALA A 420 7.34 -24.87 11.11
CA ALA A 420 8.79 -24.64 11.00
C ALA A 420 9.27 -23.53 11.94
N SER A 421 8.43 -22.52 12.21
CA SER A 421 8.76 -21.40 13.10
C SER A 421 8.75 -21.78 14.58
N THR A 422 8.08 -22.86 14.98
CA THR A 422 8.08 -23.39 16.36
C THR A 422 9.24 -24.34 16.65
N GLY A 423 10.05 -24.69 15.65
CA GLY A 423 11.24 -25.52 15.84
C GLY A 423 12.39 -24.80 16.54
N THR A 424 13.19 -25.54 17.33
CA THR A 424 14.46 -25.07 17.94
C THR A 424 15.63 -25.00 16.95
N GLY A 425 15.38 -25.21 15.66
CA GLY A 425 16.39 -25.15 14.61
C GLY A 425 16.88 -23.72 14.43
N SER A 426 18.17 -23.48 14.68
CA SER A 426 18.83 -22.24 14.31
C SER A 426 18.72 -22.04 12.79
N ARG A 427 18.15 -20.92 12.34
CA ARG A 427 18.20 -20.53 10.92
C ARG A 427 19.64 -20.18 10.56
N GLU A 428 20.36 -21.14 10.00
CA GLU A 428 21.72 -20.92 9.54
C GLU A 428 21.75 -20.42 8.08
N ILE A 429 22.49 -19.34 7.83
CA ILE A 429 22.76 -18.86 6.46
C ILE A 429 23.76 -19.83 5.82
N HIS A 430 23.28 -20.67 4.89
CA HIS A 430 24.09 -21.71 4.23
C HIS A 430 25.35 -21.20 3.50
N LEU A 431 25.38 -19.93 3.06
CA LEU A 431 26.48 -19.39 2.25
C LEU A 431 27.81 -19.25 3.00
N SER A 432 27.81 -19.02 4.32
CA SER A 432 29.04 -18.73 5.07
C SER A 432 29.87 -19.97 5.44
N LYS A 433 29.37 -21.19 5.17
CA LYS A 433 30.10 -22.45 5.41
C LYS A 433 31.04 -22.85 4.28
N THR A 434 30.80 -22.35 3.07
CA THR A 434 31.41 -22.89 1.85
C THR A 434 32.63 -22.09 1.39
N LEU A 435 32.80 -20.85 1.88
CA LEU A 435 33.91 -19.97 1.51
C LEU A 435 34.76 -19.66 2.76
N ALA A 436 35.92 -20.29 2.87
CA ALA A 436 36.89 -20.05 3.94
C ALA A 436 38.28 -19.83 3.32
N MET A 437 38.66 -18.56 3.14
CA MET A 437 40.02 -18.19 2.76
C MET A 437 40.98 -18.45 3.94
N PRO A 438 42.15 -19.05 3.71
CA PRO A 438 43.15 -19.24 4.77
C PRO A 438 43.64 -17.91 5.33
N ILE A 439 43.92 -17.88 6.64
CA ILE A 439 44.59 -16.76 7.30
C ILE A 439 46.10 -16.99 7.23
N ALA A 440 46.84 -15.97 6.82
CA ALA A 440 48.30 -16.03 6.73
C ALA A 440 48.93 -16.29 8.12
N GLU A 441 50.04 -17.02 8.15
CA GLU A 441 50.69 -17.45 9.41
C GLU A 441 51.13 -16.26 10.27
N ASP A 442 51.62 -15.18 9.64
CA ASP A 442 52.01 -13.94 10.29
C ASP A 442 50.81 -13.18 10.89
N ALA A 443 49.65 -13.22 10.22
CA ALA A 443 48.39 -12.69 10.75
C ALA A 443 47.91 -13.49 11.97
N LEU A 444 48.00 -14.82 11.93
CA LEU A 444 47.64 -15.68 13.05
C LEU A 444 48.59 -15.47 14.24
N ALA A 445 49.89 -15.36 14.00
CA ALA A 445 50.88 -15.04 15.02
C ALA A 445 50.59 -13.68 15.66
N ALA A 446 50.35 -12.64 14.86
CA ALA A 446 49.98 -11.32 15.35
C ALA A 446 48.70 -11.33 16.20
N MET A 447 47.69 -12.12 15.82
CA MET A 447 46.48 -12.30 16.63
C MET A 447 46.80 -12.95 17.99
N LYS A 448 47.66 -13.96 18.05
CA LYS A 448 48.06 -14.60 19.31
C LYS A 448 48.80 -13.63 20.24
N GLU A 449 49.64 -12.76 19.69
CA GLU A 449 50.35 -11.72 20.44
C GLU A 449 49.42 -10.72 21.14
N LEU A 450 48.13 -10.61 20.76
CA LEU A 450 47.14 -9.80 21.49
C LEU A 450 46.88 -10.31 22.91
N ASN A 451 47.14 -11.59 23.19
CA ASN A 451 47.13 -12.15 24.55
C ASN A 451 48.44 -11.86 25.30
N GLU A 452 49.50 -11.49 24.60
CA GLU A 452 50.85 -11.26 25.14
C GLU A 452 51.17 -9.76 25.30
N GLY A 453 50.18 -8.89 25.12
CA GLY A 453 50.30 -7.44 25.35
C GLY A 453 50.30 -6.59 24.07
N ARG A 454 50.16 -7.18 22.88
CA ARG A 454 49.91 -6.42 21.65
C ARG A 454 48.55 -5.70 21.75
N VAL A 455 48.51 -4.46 21.31
CA VAL A 455 47.31 -3.60 21.43
C VAL A 455 46.45 -3.63 20.16
N LEU A 456 47.05 -3.78 18.98
CA LEU A 456 46.37 -3.66 17.69
C LEU A 456 46.81 -4.74 16.69
N VAL A 457 45.82 -5.34 16.03
CA VAL A 457 46.00 -6.17 14.83
C VAL A 457 44.96 -5.74 13.80
N MET A 458 45.41 -5.50 12.57
CA MET A 458 44.53 -5.20 11.43
C MET A 458 44.73 -6.22 10.33
N LEU A 459 43.64 -6.71 9.78
CA LEU A 459 43.62 -7.70 8.71
C LEU A 459 42.92 -7.14 7.48
N LYS A 460 43.40 -7.56 6.31
CA LYS A 460 42.78 -7.29 5.01
C LYS A 460 42.63 -8.58 4.23
N ILE A 461 41.66 -8.61 3.32
CA ILE A 461 41.54 -9.73 2.39
C ILE A 461 42.36 -9.40 1.15
N ASN A 462 43.23 -10.33 0.75
CA ASN A 462 43.89 -10.31 -0.53
C ASN A 462 43.06 -11.12 -1.53
N PRO A 463 42.29 -10.48 -2.42
CA PRO A 463 41.41 -11.18 -3.34
C PRO A 463 42.15 -11.94 -4.44
N ASP A 464 43.42 -11.63 -4.68
CA ASP A 464 44.22 -12.26 -5.74
C ASP A 464 44.89 -13.55 -5.23
N LYS A 465 45.26 -13.59 -3.96
CA LYS A 465 45.80 -14.79 -3.28
C LYS A 465 44.75 -15.60 -2.53
N GLU A 466 43.52 -15.11 -2.48
CA GLU A 466 42.41 -15.70 -1.71
C GLU A 466 42.80 -15.98 -0.25
N SER A 467 43.44 -15.00 0.40
CA SER A 467 43.91 -15.13 1.78
C SER A 467 43.58 -13.90 2.62
N VAL A 468 43.49 -14.10 3.94
CA VAL A 468 43.42 -12.99 4.91
C VAL A 468 44.84 -12.69 5.38
N GLU A 469 45.33 -11.48 5.11
CA GLU A 469 46.70 -11.06 5.37
C GLU A 469 46.75 -10.01 6.49
N LEU A 470 47.87 -10.00 7.22
CA LEU A 470 48.18 -8.95 8.18
C LEU A 470 48.43 -7.63 7.46
N VAL A 471 47.89 -6.54 8.00
CA VAL A 471 48.28 -5.18 7.61
C VAL A 471 49.46 -4.80 8.51
N PRO A 472 50.68 -4.61 7.97
CA PRO A 472 51.82 -4.20 8.77
C PRO A 472 51.55 -2.84 9.43
N SER A 473 51.63 -2.78 10.75
CA SER A 473 51.53 -1.54 11.52
C SER A 473 52.42 -1.64 12.76
N SER A 474 53.20 -0.60 13.01
CA SER A 474 53.96 -0.38 14.24
C SER A 474 53.22 0.56 15.21
N GLU A 475 51.99 0.94 14.88
CA GLU A 475 51.20 1.87 15.69
C GLU A 475 50.57 1.14 16.88
N SER A 476 50.59 1.80 18.03
CA SER A 476 50.00 1.33 19.29
C SER A 476 49.04 2.40 19.83
N PRO A 477 47.86 2.57 19.20
CA PRO A 477 46.93 3.63 19.56
C PRO A 477 46.45 3.46 21.01
N SER A 478 46.53 4.54 21.78
CA SER A 478 46.15 4.60 23.19
C SER A 478 44.69 4.97 23.41
N SER A 479 44.00 5.45 22.38
CA SER A 479 42.59 5.84 22.41
C SER A 479 41.84 5.42 21.15
N ILE A 480 40.51 5.42 21.22
CA ILE A 480 39.65 5.18 20.05
C ILE A 480 39.87 6.26 18.97
N SER A 481 40.09 7.51 19.36
CA SER A 481 40.38 8.59 18.40
C SER A 481 41.64 8.30 17.59
N GLU A 482 42.73 7.87 18.23
CA GLU A 482 43.96 7.47 17.54
C GLU A 482 43.75 6.23 16.67
N LEU A 483 43.02 5.22 17.18
CA LEU A 483 42.67 4.02 16.42
C LEU A 483 41.96 4.35 15.10
N THR A 484 40.96 5.23 15.12
CA THR A 484 40.18 5.56 13.92
C THR A 484 41.04 6.23 12.83
N GLN A 485 42.11 6.92 13.21
CA GLN A 485 43.06 7.52 12.25
C GLN A 485 43.96 6.46 11.60
N THR A 486 44.20 5.34 12.28
CA THR A 486 44.97 4.19 11.78
C THR A 486 44.16 3.32 10.80
N ILE A 487 42.83 3.23 10.98
CA ILE A 487 41.97 2.41 10.11
C ILE A 487 41.78 3.10 8.75
N SER A 488 41.88 2.32 7.66
CA SER A 488 41.68 2.85 6.31
C SER A 488 40.25 3.35 6.10
N ALA A 489 40.12 4.60 5.64
CA ALA A 489 38.85 5.21 5.23
C ALA A 489 38.40 4.80 3.80
N THR A 490 39.20 4.02 3.07
CA THR A 490 38.96 3.69 1.66
C THR A 490 38.95 2.20 1.36
N GLU A 491 39.46 1.37 2.26
CA GLU A 491 39.48 -0.08 2.11
C GLU A 491 38.96 -0.78 3.36
N PRO A 492 38.22 -1.90 3.23
CA PRO A 492 37.71 -2.59 4.40
C PRO A 492 38.82 -3.24 5.24
N ARG A 493 38.57 -3.32 6.54
CA ARG A 493 39.49 -3.89 7.54
C ARG A 493 38.72 -4.72 8.55
N PHE A 494 39.33 -5.81 9.00
CA PHE A 494 39.01 -6.42 10.29
C PHE A 494 40.05 -5.95 11.29
N THR A 495 39.63 -5.29 12.34
CA THR A 495 40.50 -4.69 13.34
C THR A 495 40.22 -5.32 14.69
N LEU A 496 41.26 -5.87 15.31
CA LEU A 496 41.24 -6.36 16.69
C LEU A 496 42.02 -5.36 17.54
N TYR A 497 41.34 -4.74 18.51
CA TYR A 497 41.91 -3.66 19.30
C TYR A 497 41.65 -3.88 20.79
N ARG A 498 42.71 -3.80 21.60
CA ARG A 498 42.59 -3.78 23.05
C ARG A 498 42.33 -2.36 23.52
N PHE A 499 41.10 -2.11 23.96
CA PHE A 499 40.71 -0.79 24.43
C PHE A 499 40.79 -0.74 25.96
N THR A 500 41.77 -0.01 26.49
CA THR A 500 41.90 0.22 27.94
C THR A 500 41.15 1.48 28.34
N HIS A 501 40.17 1.34 29.23
CA HIS A 501 39.37 2.47 29.71
C HIS A 501 38.95 2.30 31.18
N THR A 502 38.66 3.42 31.82
CA THR A 502 38.14 3.46 33.20
C THR A 502 36.66 3.78 33.20
N HIS A 503 35.85 2.89 33.77
CA HIS A 503 34.41 3.09 33.93
C HIS A 503 33.99 2.82 35.38
N ASN A 504 33.26 3.75 36.00
CA ASN A 504 32.86 3.68 37.42
C ASN A 504 34.02 3.43 38.40
N GLY A 505 35.22 3.96 38.09
CA GLY A 505 36.41 3.82 38.94
C GLY A 505 37.16 2.48 38.82
N ALA A 506 36.72 1.59 37.93
CA ALA A 506 37.44 0.35 37.59
C ALA A 506 38.06 0.46 36.20
N GLU A 507 39.33 0.09 36.08
CA GLU A 507 40.04 0.00 34.80
C GLU A 507 39.78 -1.38 34.18
N SER A 508 39.50 -1.41 32.88
CA SER A 508 39.28 -2.64 32.11
C SER A 508 39.92 -2.52 30.73
N SER A 509 40.33 -3.65 30.15
CA SER A 509 40.98 -3.68 28.82
C SER A 509 40.29 -4.69 27.88
N PRO A 510 39.01 -4.50 27.51
CA PRO A 510 38.30 -5.38 26.59
C PRO A 510 38.95 -5.50 25.21
N LEU A 511 38.76 -6.65 24.55
CA LEU A 511 39.10 -6.86 23.15
C LEU A 511 37.91 -6.56 22.26
N LEU A 512 38.09 -5.58 21.37
CA LEU A 512 37.09 -5.20 20.39
C LEU A 512 37.44 -5.83 19.05
N PHE A 513 36.44 -6.40 18.39
CA PHE A 513 36.50 -6.71 16.96
C PHE A 513 35.71 -5.65 16.21
N ILE A 514 36.34 -4.95 15.28
CA ILE A 514 35.73 -3.90 14.47
C ILE A 514 35.86 -4.30 13.01
N TYR A 515 34.72 -4.46 12.35
CA TYR A 515 34.67 -4.60 10.89
C TYR A 515 34.28 -3.26 10.29
N THR A 516 35.21 -2.66 9.54
CA THR A 516 34.97 -1.42 8.80
C THR A 516 34.87 -1.72 7.32
N CYS A 517 33.83 -1.22 6.65
CA CYS A 517 33.63 -1.41 5.22
C CYS A 517 33.24 -0.11 4.50
N PRO A 518 34.23 0.72 4.11
CA PRO A 518 33.96 2.04 3.52
C PRO A 518 33.10 1.99 2.26
N VAL A 519 32.20 2.96 2.13
CA VAL A 519 31.29 3.10 0.98
C VAL A 519 32.00 3.78 -0.20
N THR A 520 33.13 3.24 -0.65
CA THR A 520 33.81 3.80 -1.83
C THR A 520 33.08 3.42 -3.12
N PRO A 521 32.91 4.30 -4.11
CA PRO A 521 32.34 3.95 -5.42
C PRO A 521 33.23 2.99 -6.24
N GLY A 522 32.63 2.15 -7.09
CA GLY A 522 33.33 1.34 -8.10
C GLY A 522 33.26 -0.20 -7.90
N ASN A 523 33.62 -0.95 -8.94
CA ASN A 523 33.48 -2.42 -8.97
C ASN A 523 34.30 -3.15 -7.89
N LYS A 524 35.50 -2.63 -7.57
CA LYS A 524 36.35 -3.17 -6.47
C LYS A 524 35.62 -3.06 -5.12
N ALA A 525 34.81 -2.03 -4.92
CA ALA A 525 34.05 -1.84 -3.69
C ALA A 525 32.87 -2.82 -3.56
N ILE A 526 32.18 -3.16 -4.66
CA ILE A 526 31.11 -4.17 -4.63
C ILE A 526 31.67 -5.54 -4.25
N LYS A 527 32.79 -5.96 -4.88
CA LYS A 527 33.45 -7.23 -4.55
C LYS A 527 33.85 -7.28 -3.07
N ASN A 528 34.40 -6.19 -2.55
CA ASN A 528 34.77 -6.05 -1.15
C ASN A 528 33.57 -6.13 -0.20
N ARG A 529 32.45 -5.45 -0.51
CA ARG A 529 31.20 -5.49 0.29
C ARG A 529 30.50 -6.85 0.25
N MET A 530 30.80 -7.70 -0.73
CA MET A 530 30.36 -9.10 -0.72
C MET A 530 31.32 -10.00 0.05
N LEU A 531 32.63 -9.84 -0.15
CA LEU A 531 33.65 -10.78 0.35
C LEU A 531 33.93 -10.65 1.84
N TYR A 532 34.03 -9.42 2.37
CA TYR A 532 34.34 -9.21 3.78
C TYR A 532 33.24 -9.72 4.73
N PRO A 533 31.92 -9.47 4.50
CA PRO A 533 30.88 -10.03 5.37
C PRO A 533 30.85 -11.56 5.35
N LEU A 534 31.15 -12.19 4.21
CA LEU A 534 31.25 -13.65 4.08
C LEU A 534 32.42 -14.20 4.92
N MET A 535 33.57 -13.50 4.93
CA MET A 535 34.76 -13.92 5.66
C MET A 535 34.76 -13.56 7.14
N LYS A 536 33.92 -12.61 7.59
CA LYS A 536 33.84 -12.19 9.00
C LYS A 536 33.69 -13.37 9.95
N ARG A 537 32.81 -14.33 9.64
CA ARG A 537 32.57 -15.49 10.51
C ARG A 537 33.82 -16.35 10.65
N ALA A 538 34.50 -16.67 9.54
CA ALA A 538 35.71 -17.47 9.56
C ALA A 538 36.85 -16.76 10.32
N VAL A 539 37.01 -15.44 10.14
CA VAL A 539 37.98 -14.64 10.90
C VAL A 539 37.68 -14.68 12.41
N LEU A 540 36.41 -14.55 12.79
CA LEU A 540 36.00 -14.64 14.19
C LEU A 540 36.23 -16.04 14.77
N GLU A 541 35.89 -17.10 14.03
CA GLU A 541 36.09 -18.50 14.45
C GLU A 541 37.58 -18.81 14.65
N ILE A 542 38.46 -18.34 13.76
CA ILE A 542 39.91 -18.52 13.89
C ILE A 542 40.47 -17.66 15.03
N ALA A 543 40.01 -16.42 15.18
CA ALA A 543 40.39 -15.55 16.29
C ALA A 543 40.05 -16.18 17.66
N THR A 544 38.85 -16.72 17.83
CA THR A 544 38.44 -17.32 19.12
C THR A 544 38.96 -18.75 19.30
N GLY A 545 39.00 -19.54 18.23
CA GLY A 545 39.37 -20.95 18.26
C GLY A 545 40.88 -21.18 18.22
N GLU A 546 41.56 -20.70 17.18
CA GLU A 546 42.99 -20.97 16.95
C GLU A 546 43.92 -19.94 17.62
N ALA A 547 43.53 -18.66 17.65
CA ALA A 547 44.29 -17.61 18.34
C ALA A 547 43.93 -17.50 19.84
N GLY A 548 42.86 -18.16 20.28
CA GLY A 548 42.45 -18.18 21.69
C GLY A 548 42.03 -16.82 22.23
N LEU A 549 41.46 -15.96 21.39
CA LEU A 549 41.02 -14.62 21.78
C LEU A 549 39.60 -14.63 22.34
N THR A 550 39.40 -13.94 23.46
CA THR A 550 38.07 -13.64 24.00
C THR A 550 37.66 -12.25 23.53
N LEU A 551 36.63 -12.18 22.69
CA LEU A 551 36.10 -10.91 22.14
C LEU A 551 34.95 -10.40 23.00
N ASP A 552 35.11 -9.22 23.59
CA ASP A 552 34.12 -8.59 24.47
C ASP A 552 33.01 -7.91 23.65
N LYS A 553 33.37 -7.29 22.52
CA LYS A 553 32.40 -6.63 21.64
C LYS A 553 32.78 -6.74 20.17
N LYS A 554 31.76 -6.77 19.33
CA LYS A 554 31.85 -6.80 17.86
C LYS A 554 31.12 -5.58 17.32
N LEU A 555 31.82 -4.74 16.59
CA LEU A 555 31.30 -3.52 15.98
C LEU A 555 31.38 -3.66 14.46
N GLU A 556 30.34 -3.21 13.77
CA GLU A 556 30.32 -3.11 12.31
C GLU A 556 29.96 -1.68 11.94
N VAL A 557 30.82 -1.05 11.16
CA VAL A 557 30.67 0.35 10.75
C VAL A 557 31.03 0.52 9.29
N GLU A 558 30.45 1.52 8.65
CA GLU A 558 30.81 1.86 7.27
C GLU A 558 32.08 2.73 7.27
N GLU A 559 32.15 3.73 8.14
CA GLU A 559 33.29 4.63 8.25
C GLU A 559 34.03 4.48 9.60
N PRO A 560 35.37 4.59 9.64
CA PRO A 560 36.12 4.58 10.89
C PRO A 560 35.62 5.62 11.91
N SER A 561 35.20 6.80 11.46
CA SER A 561 34.72 7.91 12.29
C SER A 561 33.43 7.61 13.07
N GLU A 562 32.68 6.57 12.70
CA GLU A 562 31.50 6.13 13.46
C GLU A 562 31.89 5.45 14.78
N VAL A 563 33.11 4.91 14.86
CA VAL A 563 33.64 4.32 16.09
C VAL A 563 34.11 5.43 17.01
N THR A 564 33.18 5.98 17.78
CA THR A 564 33.49 6.97 18.83
C THR A 564 33.67 6.29 20.18
N GLU A 565 34.47 6.90 21.05
CA GLU A 565 34.67 6.39 22.40
C GLU A 565 33.35 6.28 23.19
N GLU A 566 32.46 7.27 23.02
CA GLU A 566 31.12 7.24 23.62
C GLU A 566 30.28 6.05 23.12
N SER A 567 30.28 5.79 21.82
CA SER A 567 29.56 4.66 21.23
C SER A 567 30.09 3.33 21.77
N VAL A 568 31.41 3.14 21.76
CA VAL A 568 32.09 1.94 22.28
C VAL A 568 31.76 1.73 23.76
N LEU A 569 31.83 2.79 24.58
CA LEU A 569 31.49 2.72 26.00
C LEU A 569 30.02 2.40 26.22
N SER A 570 29.11 2.92 25.40
CA SER A 570 27.67 2.61 25.49
C SER A 570 27.34 1.16 25.13
N GLU A 571 28.11 0.56 24.22
CA GLU A 571 27.98 -0.83 23.77
C GLU A 571 28.58 -1.82 24.79
N LEU A 572 29.64 -1.41 25.49
CA LEU A 572 30.27 -2.17 26.58
C LEU A 572 29.47 -2.05 27.89
N HIS A 573 28.87 -0.88 28.15
CA HIS A 573 28.13 -0.55 29.38
C HIS A 573 26.72 -0.03 29.05
N PRO A 574 25.81 -0.89 28.57
CA PRO A 574 24.48 -0.46 28.11
C PRO A 574 23.65 0.15 29.25
N LYS A 575 23.10 1.35 29.02
CA LYS A 575 22.20 2.03 29.96
C LYS A 575 20.79 1.42 29.89
N VAL A 576 20.21 1.08 31.05
CA VAL A 576 18.80 0.67 31.13
C VAL A 576 17.91 1.88 30.87
N THR A 577 17.21 1.91 29.73
CA THR A 577 16.26 2.98 29.41
C THR A 577 14.84 2.56 29.80
N ALA A 578 14.20 3.32 30.69
CA ALA A 578 12.78 3.14 31.01
C ALA A 578 11.93 3.93 30.01
N ARG A 579 10.92 3.29 29.39
CA ARG A 579 9.95 3.99 28.54
C ARG A 579 9.10 4.94 29.38
N ALA A 580 9.24 6.24 29.17
CA ALA A 580 8.34 7.23 29.75
C ALA A 580 6.99 7.19 29.02
N GLY A 581 5.91 6.90 29.74
CA GLY A 581 4.54 6.97 29.22
C GLY A 581 4.00 8.39 29.30
N PHE A 582 3.23 8.81 28.29
CA PHE A 582 2.50 10.08 28.35
C PHE A 582 1.30 9.97 29.30
N SER A 583 1.06 11.04 30.07
CA SER A 583 -0.12 11.14 30.92
C SER A 583 -1.40 11.12 30.08
N ARG A 584 -2.39 10.31 30.48
CA ARG A 584 -3.72 10.35 29.84
C ARG A 584 -4.37 11.71 30.07
N PRO A 585 -5.19 12.21 29.12
CA PRO A 585 -5.97 13.43 29.33
C PRO A 585 -6.82 13.34 30.60
N LYS A 586 -7.01 14.48 31.29
CA LYS A 586 -7.95 14.55 32.42
C LYS A 586 -9.35 14.19 31.93
N ARG A 587 -10.09 13.38 32.71
CA ARG A 587 -11.50 13.10 32.42
C ARG A 587 -12.29 14.42 32.35
N PRO A 588 -13.30 14.53 31.47
CA PRO A 588 -14.19 15.70 31.45
C PRO A 588 -14.73 15.97 32.86
N GLY A 589 -14.58 17.21 33.33
CA GLY A 589 -15.00 17.64 34.66
C GLY A 589 -16.52 17.54 34.83
N ARG A 590 -16.94 17.24 36.06
CA ARG A 590 -18.35 17.21 36.47
C ARG A 590 -18.87 18.61 36.74
#